data_AF-A0A962WAV1-F1
#
_entry.id   AF-A0A962WAV1-F1
#
_cell.length_a   1.000
_cell.length_b   1.000
_cell.length_c   1.000
_cell.angle_alpha   90.00
_cell.angle_beta   90.00
_cell.angle_gamma   90.00
#
_symmetry.space_group_name_H-M   'P 1'
#
loop_
_entity.id
_entity.type
_entity.pdbx_description
1 polymer ?
#
loop_
_entity_poly.entity_id
_entity_poly.type
_entity_poly.pdbx_seq_one_letter_code
_entity_poly.pdbx_strand_id
1 'polypeptide(L)'
;LVMLLHLVREFCYGRFYGFRWFSWITGVPVIWLVYASGIGGYWLVWDQLGQFSAIASMEWFDWLPIFTDPATRNFLTPGALNDRFFSLLVFLHIGIPLILLLALWVHIQRVSQSDVFPSRALALGTLAMLLVLALVKPTVSHGRADLSLAPTVLHIDWYYLFIHPLMYLTSPAGLWAI
;
A
#
# COMPACT_ATOMS: atom_id res chain seq x y z
N LEU A 1 -8.41 2.12 6.39
CA LEU A 1 -9.74 2.53 6.93
C LEU A 1 -9.95 4.04 6.98
N VAL A 2 -9.19 4.79 7.78
CA VAL A 2 -9.44 6.24 7.98
C VAL A 2 -9.38 7.04 6.67
N MET A 3 -8.45 6.70 5.77
CA MET A 3 -8.40 7.28 4.42
C MET A 3 -9.70 7.06 3.62
N LEU A 4 -10.30 5.86 3.69
CA LEU A 4 -11.57 5.57 3.04
C LEU A 4 -12.71 6.38 3.67
N LEU A 5 -12.77 6.44 5.00
CA LEU A 5 -13.77 7.26 5.72
C LEU A 5 -13.63 8.74 5.36
N HIS A 6 -12.40 9.24 5.19
CA HIS A 6 -12.12 10.59 4.72
C HIS A 6 -12.67 10.82 3.30
N LEU A 7 -12.40 9.92 2.36
CA LEU A 7 -12.91 10.00 0.98
C LEU A 7 -14.45 9.99 0.95
N VAL A 8 -15.08 9.06 1.66
CA VAL A 8 -16.54 8.96 1.74
C VAL A 8 -17.13 10.23 2.34
N ARG A 9 -16.55 10.73 3.44
CA ARG A 9 -16.99 11.98 4.07
C ARG A 9 -16.95 13.16 3.11
N GLU A 10 -15.82 13.39 2.44
CA GLU A 10 -15.68 14.53 1.53
C GLU A 10 -16.57 14.37 0.28
N PHE A 11 -16.79 13.13 -0.17
CA PHE A 11 -17.74 12.81 -1.23
C PHE A 11 -19.18 13.17 -0.83
N CYS A 12 -19.65 12.71 0.34
CA CYS A 12 -20.98 13.02 0.86
C CYS A 12 -21.21 14.53 1.08
N TYR A 13 -20.16 15.29 1.40
CA TYR A 13 -20.24 16.75 1.51
C TYR A 13 -20.11 17.49 0.17
N GLY A 14 -20.04 16.78 -0.97
CA GLY A 14 -19.91 17.41 -2.29
C GLY A 14 -18.57 18.13 -2.50
N ARG A 15 -17.52 17.76 -1.76
CA ARG A 15 -16.24 18.49 -1.75
C ARG A 15 -15.25 18.01 -2.81
N PHE A 16 -15.76 17.49 -3.93
CA PHE A 16 -14.97 17.00 -5.06
C PHE A 16 -14.98 17.94 -6.28
N TYR A 17 -15.78 19.01 -6.26
CA TYR A 17 -15.91 19.99 -7.35
C TYR A 17 -15.74 21.44 -6.86
N GLY A 18 -15.75 22.40 -7.79
CA GLY A 18 -15.61 23.82 -7.48
C GLY A 18 -14.25 24.15 -6.88
N PHE A 19 -14.21 25.02 -5.86
CA PHE A 19 -12.94 25.44 -5.23
C PHE A 19 -12.11 24.28 -4.63
N ARG A 20 -12.77 23.19 -4.22
CA ARG A 20 -12.14 22.03 -3.58
C ARG A 20 -11.68 20.94 -4.55
N TRP A 21 -11.91 21.12 -5.86
CA TRP A 21 -11.44 20.18 -6.89
C TRP A 21 -9.92 19.91 -6.79
N PHE A 22 -9.15 20.96 -6.44
CA PHE A 22 -7.70 20.87 -6.32
C PHE A 22 -7.27 19.86 -5.25
N SER A 23 -7.83 19.94 -4.05
CA SER A 23 -7.55 18.99 -2.98
C SER A 23 -8.03 17.58 -3.35
N TRP A 24 -9.19 17.47 -4.02
CA TRP A 24 -9.67 16.16 -4.48
C TRP A 24 -8.69 15.47 -5.43
N ILE A 25 -8.26 16.16 -6.50
CA ILE A 25 -7.36 15.58 -7.50
C ILE A 25 -5.97 15.30 -6.93
N THR A 26 -5.42 16.23 -6.16
CA THR A 26 -4.11 16.02 -5.52
C THR A 26 -4.14 14.92 -4.46
N GLY A 27 -5.33 14.55 -3.95
CA GLY A 27 -5.52 13.40 -3.07
C GLY A 27 -5.46 12.05 -3.78
N VAL A 28 -5.71 11.99 -5.09
CA VAL A 28 -5.66 10.72 -5.85
C VAL A 28 -4.25 10.10 -5.83
N PRO A 29 -3.16 10.83 -6.15
CA PRO A 29 -1.80 10.30 -6.02
C PRO A 29 -1.44 9.88 -4.58
N VAL A 30 -1.98 10.57 -3.57
CA VAL A 30 -1.73 10.23 -2.15
C VAL A 30 -2.23 8.81 -1.84
N ILE A 31 -3.41 8.43 -2.36
CA ILE A 31 -3.96 7.07 -2.19
C ILE A 31 -2.98 6.03 -2.75
N TRP A 32 -2.51 6.23 -3.98
CA TRP A 32 -1.57 5.32 -4.63
C TRP A 32 -0.25 5.20 -3.87
N LEU A 33 0.31 6.32 -3.41
CA LEU A 33 1.56 6.34 -2.64
C LEU A 33 1.43 5.65 -1.28
N VAL A 34 0.29 5.80 -0.59
CA VAL A 34 0.02 5.07 0.67
C VAL A 34 0.00 3.57 0.46
N TYR A 35 -0.70 3.08 -0.58
CA TYR A 35 -0.74 1.65 -0.89
C TYR A 35 0.62 1.14 -1.36
N ALA A 36 1.31 1.85 -2.24
CA ALA A 36 2.63 1.46 -2.72
C ALA A 36 3.65 1.35 -1.57
N SER A 37 3.62 2.31 -0.63
CA SER A 37 4.46 2.27 0.57
C SER A 37 4.14 1.07 1.46
N GLY A 38 2.85 0.84 1.76
CA GLY A 38 2.42 -0.25 2.64
C GLY A 38 2.71 -1.64 2.05
N ILE A 39 2.37 -1.84 0.77
CA ILE A 39 2.65 -3.08 0.03
C ILE A 39 4.16 -3.33 -0.03
N GLY A 40 4.95 -2.31 -0.36
CA GLY A 40 6.42 -2.41 -0.35
C GLY A 40 7.01 -2.76 1.02
N GLY A 41 6.37 -2.32 2.10
CA GLY A 41 6.75 -2.70 3.47
C GLY A 41 6.56 -4.20 3.74
N TYR A 42 5.49 -4.80 3.23
CA TYR A 42 5.28 -6.26 3.31
C TYR A 42 6.37 -7.03 2.56
N TRP A 43 6.88 -6.50 1.44
CA TRP A 43 7.96 -7.16 0.70
C TRP A 43 9.27 -7.17 1.49
N LEU A 44 9.55 -6.12 2.27
CA LEU A 44 10.79 -6.05 3.07
C LEU A 44 10.88 -7.12 4.18
N VAL A 45 9.74 -7.60 4.69
CA VAL A 45 9.70 -8.69 5.68
C VAL A 45 10.20 -10.00 5.06
N TRP A 46 9.95 -10.21 3.77
CA TRP A 46 10.35 -11.38 3.01
C TRP A 46 9.91 -12.72 3.63
N ASP A 47 8.69 -12.76 4.14
CA ASP A 47 7.98 -13.98 4.53
C ASP A 47 7.09 -14.49 3.38
N GLN A 48 6.37 -15.59 3.60
CA GLN A 48 5.47 -16.16 2.58
C GLN A 48 4.40 -15.18 2.08
N LEU A 49 3.92 -14.28 2.95
CA LEU A 49 2.95 -13.25 2.57
C LEU A 49 3.61 -12.17 1.70
N GLY A 50 4.80 -11.72 2.07
CA GLY A 50 5.62 -10.80 1.28
C GLY A 50 5.96 -11.38 -0.10
N GLN A 51 6.33 -12.65 -0.18
CA GLN A 51 6.55 -13.37 -1.44
C GLN A 51 5.30 -13.37 -2.32
N PHE A 52 4.16 -13.79 -1.77
CA PHE A 52 2.89 -13.79 -2.50
C PHE A 52 2.53 -12.39 -3.00
N SER A 53 2.61 -11.37 -2.14
CA SER A 53 2.30 -9.99 -2.51
C SER A 53 3.23 -9.47 -3.61
N ALA A 54 4.53 -9.76 -3.52
CA ALA A 54 5.49 -9.33 -4.53
C ALA A 54 5.20 -9.99 -5.89
N ILE A 55 4.98 -11.31 -5.92
CA ILE A 55 4.66 -12.03 -7.15
C ILE A 55 3.34 -11.51 -7.75
N ALA A 56 2.27 -11.43 -6.94
CA ALA A 56 0.98 -10.97 -7.40
C ALA A 56 1.01 -9.52 -7.93
N SER A 57 1.81 -8.63 -7.32
CA SER A 57 2.05 -7.30 -7.87
C SER A 57 2.77 -7.36 -9.22
N MET A 58 3.82 -8.17 -9.35
CA MET A 58 4.54 -8.26 -10.63
C MET A 58 3.66 -8.85 -11.72
N GLU A 59 2.87 -9.87 -11.43
CA GLU A 59 1.87 -10.43 -12.36
C GLU A 59 0.85 -9.37 -12.81
N TRP A 60 0.41 -8.51 -11.89
CA TRP A 60 -0.50 -7.41 -12.21
C TRP A 60 0.13 -6.38 -13.17
N PHE A 61 1.37 -5.98 -12.89
CA PHE A 61 2.10 -4.99 -13.69
C PHE A 61 2.61 -5.56 -15.02
N ASP A 62 2.91 -6.86 -15.10
CA ASP A 62 3.34 -7.55 -16.33
C ASP A 62 2.26 -7.52 -17.42
N TRP A 63 1.00 -7.26 -17.06
CA TRP A 63 -0.06 -7.02 -18.03
C TRP A 63 0.13 -5.71 -18.82
N LEU A 64 0.80 -4.71 -18.23
CA LEU A 64 1.13 -3.48 -18.93
C LEU A 64 2.34 -3.74 -19.84
N PRO A 65 2.30 -3.35 -21.14
CA PRO A 65 3.40 -3.55 -22.08
C PRO A 65 4.54 -2.52 -21.87
N ILE A 66 4.95 -2.34 -20.63
CA ILE A 66 6.01 -1.40 -20.21
C ILE A 66 7.36 -2.12 -20.13
N PHE A 67 7.36 -3.41 -19.78
CA PHE A 67 8.57 -4.22 -19.67
C PHE A 67 8.72 -5.11 -20.90
N THR A 68 9.94 -5.20 -21.44
CA THR A 68 10.27 -6.11 -22.55
C THR A 68 10.04 -7.57 -22.19
N ASP A 69 10.29 -7.91 -20.93
CA ASP A 69 10.12 -9.24 -20.38
C ASP A 69 9.34 -9.18 -19.07
N PRO A 70 8.56 -10.21 -18.73
CA PRO A 70 7.82 -10.26 -17.46
C PRO A 70 8.75 -10.18 -16.24
N ALA A 71 8.48 -9.24 -15.34
CA ALA A 71 9.17 -9.09 -14.07
C ALA A 71 8.99 -10.33 -13.17
N THR A 72 7.86 -11.02 -13.30
CA THR A 72 7.54 -12.26 -12.57
C THR A 72 8.58 -13.37 -12.82
N ARG A 73 9.27 -13.36 -13.97
CA ARG A 73 10.31 -14.36 -14.27
C ARG A 73 11.41 -14.41 -13.20
N ASN A 74 11.70 -13.27 -12.55
CA ASN A 74 12.78 -13.17 -11.56
C ASN A 74 12.48 -13.96 -10.29
N PHE A 75 11.24 -14.41 -10.11
CA PHE A 75 10.79 -15.23 -8.98
C PHE A 75 10.84 -16.74 -9.28
N LEU A 76 11.04 -17.14 -10.54
CA LEU A 76 11.08 -18.56 -10.96
C LEU A 76 12.43 -19.24 -10.68
N THR A 77 13.51 -18.46 -10.62
CA THR A 77 14.86 -18.99 -10.43
C THR A 77 15.38 -18.61 -9.05
N PRO A 78 15.61 -19.59 -8.16
CA PRO A 78 16.26 -19.35 -6.87
C PRO A 78 17.61 -18.63 -7.08
N GLY A 79 17.80 -17.49 -6.43
CA GLY A 79 19.02 -16.68 -6.53
C GLY A 79 19.01 -15.59 -7.62
N ALA A 80 17.94 -15.47 -8.43
CA ALA A 80 17.79 -14.34 -9.35
C ALA A 80 17.58 -13.00 -8.63
N LEU A 81 16.93 -13.02 -7.45
CA LEU A 81 16.82 -11.87 -6.56
C LEU A 81 18.05 -11.81 -5.63
N ASN A 82 18.75 -10.69 -5.65
CA ASN A 82 20.01 -10.48 -4.93
C ASN A 82 19.95 -9.25 -4.02
N ASP A 83 21.02 -8.97 -3.30
CA ASP A 83 21.12 -7.86 -2.34
C ASP A 83 20.83 -6.48 -2.97
N ARG A 84 21.04 -6.31 -4.28
CA ARG A 84 20.72 -5.05 -4.97
C ARG A 84 19.21 -4.84 -5.09
N PHE A 85 18.44 -5.91 -5.30
CA PHE A 85 16.98 -5.84 -5.28
C PHE A 85 16.48 -5.39 -3.90
N PHE A 86 16.97 -6.00 -2.82
CA PHE A 86 16.59 -5.59 -1.46
C PHE A 86 17.04 -4.18 -1.12
N SER A 87 18.23 -3.76 -1.57
CA SER A 87 18.71 -2.38 -1.42
C SER A 87 17.77 -1.39 -2.13
N LEU A 88 17.31 -1.73 -3.34
CA LEU A 88 16.30 -0.95 -4.06
C LEU A 88 14.96 -0.90 -3.31
N LEU A 89 14.49 -2.03 -2.76
CA LEU A 89 13.26 -2.06 -1.98
C LEU A 89 13.33 -1.16 -0.75
N VAL A 90 14.45 -1.20 -0.01
CA VAL A 90 14.65 -0.31 1.15
C VAL A 90 14.67 1.16 0.71
N PHE A 91 15.40 1.47 -0.36
CA PHE A 91 15.42 2.82 -0.93
C PHE A 91 14.01 3.30 -1.32
N LEU A 92 13.23 2.44 -2.00
CA LEU A 92 11.88 2.76 -2.43
C LEU A 92 10.93 2.93 -1.23
N HIS A 93 11.04 2.07 -0.22
CA HIS A 93 10.21 2.13 0.98
C HIS A 93 10.50 3.37 1.84
N ILE A 94 11.67 3.99 1.72
CA ILE A 94 11.96 5.30 2.32
C ILE A 94 11.53 6.43 1.38
N GLY A 95 11.85 6.33 0.09
CA GLY A 95 11.59 7.36 -0.91
C GLY A 95 10.10 7.62 -1.14
N ILE A 96 9.27 6.57 -1.24
CA ILE A 96 7.83 6.72 -1.45
C ILE A 96 7.17 7.51 -0.30
N PRO A 97 7.39 7.19 0.99
CA PRO A 97 6.90 8.02 2.10
C PRO A 97 7.35 9.48 2.05
N LEU A 98 8.58 9.77 1.64
CA LEU A 98 9.04 11.16 1.51
C LEU A 98 8.28 11.91 0.42
N ILE A 99 8.04 11.25 -0.71
CA ILE A 99 7.20 11.80 -1.78
C ILE A 99 5.73 11.92 -1.32
N LEU A 100 5.23 10.96 -0.54
CA LEU A 100 3.91 11.02 0.08
C LEU A 100 3.76 12.24 1.00
N LEU A 101 4.78 12.56 1.82
CA LEU A 101 4.78 13.78 2.64
C LEU A 101 4.70 15.05 1.79
N LEU A 102 5.47 15.10 0.69
CA LEU A 102 5.39 16.21 -0.27
C LEU A 102 4.00 16.29 -0.93
N ALA A 103 3.43 15.15 -1.33
CA ALA A 103 2.10 15.09 -1.93
C ALA A 103 1.00 15.52 -0.94
N LEU A 104 1.10 15.12 0.33
CA LEU A 104 0.21 15.57 1.39
C LEU A 104 0.32 17.07 1.64
N TRP A 105 1.54 17.63 1.60
CA TRP A 105 1.74 19.07 1.67
C TRP A 105 1.02 19.80 0.52
N VAL A 106 1.18 19.32 -0.72
CA VAL A 106 0.45 19.85 -1.89
C VAL A 106 -1.07 19.73 -1.69
N HIS A 107 -1.54 18.57 -1.24
CA HIS A 107 -2.97 18.26 -1.04
C HIS A 107 -3.68 19.26 -0.11
N ILE A 108 -3.00 19.72 0.93
CA ILE A 108 -3.57 20.63 1.94
C ILE A 108 -3.35 22.12 1.64
N GLN A 109 -2.58 22.50 0.60
CA GLN A 109 -2.20 23.91 0.36
C GLN A 109 -3.40 24.87 0.25
N ARG A 110 -4.53 24.41 -0.28
CA ARG A 110 -5.72 25.23 -0.49
C ARG A 110 -6.78 25.08 0.61
N VAL A 111 -6.43 24.41 1.70
CA VAL A 111 -7.28 24.28 2.88
C VAL A 111 -6.92 25.38 3.87
N SER A 112 -7.82 26.36 4.04
CA SER A 112 -7.66 27.37 5.09
C SER A 112 -7.84 26.74 6.48
N GLN A 113 -7.04 27.18 7.45
CA GLN A 113 -7.10 26.68 8.84
C GLN A 113 -6.97 25.16 8.92
N SER A 114 -5.97 24.57 8.25
CA SER A 114 -5.71 23.14 8.30
C SER A 114 -5.20 22.73 9.69
N ASP A 115 -6.11 22.22 10.52
CA ASP A 115 -5.73 21.53 11.75
C ASP A 115 -5.35 20.09 11.42
N VAL A 116 -4.06 19.86 11.20
CA VAL A 116 -3.50 18.55 10.84
C VAL A 116 -3.23 17.66 12.06
N PHE A 117 -3.32 18.21 13.27
CA PHE A 117 -3.11 17.45 14.50
C PHE A 117 -4.44 17.09 15.16
N PRO A 118 -4.63 15.84 15.60
CA PRO A 118 -5.82 15.48 16.35
C PRO A 118 -5.84 16.16 17.73
N SER A 119 -7.04 16.33 18.30
CA SER A 119 -7.17 16.77 19.69
C SER A 119 -6.42 15.83 20.64
N ARG A 120 -5.92 16.34 21.78
CA ARG A 120 -5.14 15.54 22.74
C ARG A 120 -5.85 14.26 23.18
N ALA A 121 -7.17 14.35 23.40
CA ALA A 121 -7.99 13.20 23.77
C ALA A 121 -8.01 12.14 22.66
N LEU A 122 -8.17 12.55 21.40
CA LEU A 122 -8.16 11.63 20.26
C LEU A 122 -6.77 11.04 20.02
N ALA A 123 -5.70 11.84 20.16
CA ALA A 123 -4.33 11.38 20.02
C ALA A 123 -4.00 10.29 21.06
N LEU A 124 -4.25 10.57 22.34
CA LEU A 124 -4.00 9.65 23.44
C LEU A 124 -4.90 8.41 23.36
N GLY A 125 -6.18 8.58 23.03
CA GLY A 125 -7.10 7.46 22.83
C GLY A 125 -6.66 6.55 21.69
N THR A 126 -6.23 7.11 20.55
CA THR A 126 -5.73 6.34 19.41
C THR A 126 -4.43 5.62 19.76
N LEU A 127 -3.49 6.29 20.43
CA LEU A 127 -2.24 5.67 20.89
C LEU A 127 -2.51 4.51 21.85
N ALA A 128 -3.36 4.72 22.85
CA ALA A 128 -3.72 3.68 23.82
C ALA A 128 -4.39 2.49 23.13
N MET A 129 -5.32 2.74 22.20
CA MET A 129 -5.95 1.68 21.40
C MET A 129 -4.92 0.89 20.60
N LEU A 130 -3.98 1.56 19.91
CA LEU A 130 -2.94 0.90 19.14
C LEU A 130 -2.01 0.06 20.02
N LEU A 131 -1.65 0.53 21.22
CA LEU A 131 -0.86 -0.23 22.19
C LEU A 131 -1.61 -1.47 22.69
N VAL A 132 -2.90 -1.34 23.02
CA VAL A 132 -3.74 -2.47 23.42
C VAL A 132 -3.83 -3.49 22.30
N LEU A 133 -4.06 -3.05 21.05
CA LEU A 133 -4.11 -3.94 19.90
C LEU A 133 -2.77 -4.67 19.66
N ALA A 134 -1.64 -3.96 19.80
CA ALA A 134 -0.32 -4.56 19.66
C ALA A 134 -0.05 -5.65 20.72
N LEU A 135 -0.59 -5.50 21.93
CA LEU A 135 -0.44 -6.49 23.01
C LEU A 135 -1.42 -7.66 22.90
N VAL A 136 -2.69 -7.39 22.57
CA VAL A 136 -3.77 -8.40 22.53
C VAL A 136 -3.72 -9.22 21.25
N LYS A 137 -3.39 -8.60 20.11
CA LYS A 137 -3.35 -9.23 18.80
C LYS A 137 -2.12 -8.75 18.02
N PRO A 138 -0.91 -9.19 18.42
CA PRO A 138 0.31 -8.82 17.72
C PRO A 138 0.30 -9.37 16.29
N THR A 139 0.86 -8.60 15.36
CA THR A 139 1.11 -9.08 14.00
C THR A 139 2.29 -10.03 14.05
N VAL A 140 2.09 -11.26 13.58
CA VAL A 140 3.13 -12.30 13.51
C VAL A 140 3.43 -12.55 12.04
N SER A 141 4.73 -12.54 11.69
CA SER A 141 5.18 -12.89 10.34
C SER A 141 4.85 -14.34 10.00
N HIS A 142 4.67 -14.62 8.72
CA HIS A 142 4.57 -15.98 8.23
C HIS A 142 5.94 -16.67 8.27
N GLY A 143 5.98 -17.93 7.84
CA GLY A 143 7.24 -18.62 7.58
C GLY A 143 8.07 -17.85 6.54
N ARG A 144 9.38 -18.08 6.54
CA ARG A 144 10.30 -17.48 5.57
C ARG A 144 9.84 -17.77 4.14
N ALA A 145 10.01 -16.79 3.26
CA ALA A 145 9.76 -16.96 1.82
C ALA A 145 10.60 -18.13 1.26
N ASP A 146 9.95 -18.98 0.48
CA ASP A 146 10.55 -20.09 -0.27
C ASP A 146 9.95 -20.08 -1.68
N LEU A 147 10.74 -19.65 -2.66
CA LEU A 147 10.33 -19.53 -4.06
C LEU A 147 10.06 -20.90 -4.72
N SER A 148 10.48 -22.00 -4.09
CA SER A 148 10.18 -23.35 -4.56
C SER A 148 8.80 -23.85 -4.12
N LEU A 149 8.12 -23.13 -3.22
CA LEU A 149 6.83 -23.49 -2.66
C LEU A 149 5.78 -22.43 -2.95
N ALA A 150 4.57 -22.88 -3.30
CA ALA A 150 3.39 -22.03 -3.30
C ALA A 150 2.80 -21.98 -1.88
N PRO A 151 2.67 -20.80 -1.25
CA PRO A 151 2.05 -20.69 0.06
C PRO A 151 0.59 -21.17 0.04
N THR A 152 0.22 -22.08 0.95
CA THR A 152 -1.12 -22.68 0.98
C THR A 152 -2.08 -22.00 1.94
N VAL A 153 -1.59 -21.35 3.00
CA VAL A 153 -2.41 -20.61 3.96
C VAL A 153 -1.76 -19.24 4.20
N LEU A 154 -2.46 -18.19 3.80
CA LEU A 154 -2.01 -16.80 3.96
C LEU A 154 -3.01 -16.03 4.82
N HIS A 155 -2.49 -15.30 5.81
CA HIS A 155 -3.28 -14.37 6.63
C HIS A 155 -3.18 -13.00 5.98
N ILE A 156 -4.01 -12.77 4.95
CA ILE A 156 -3.99 -11.54 4.16
C ILE A 156 -4.40 -10.34 5.02
N ASP A 157 -3.59 -9.28 5.00
CA ASP A 157 -4.02 -7.97 5.48
C ASP A 157 -4.95 -7.32 4.45
N TRP A 158 -6.24 -7.40 4.71
CA TRP A 158 -7.27 -6.84 3.84
C TRP A 158 -7.24 -5.32 3.71
N TYR A 159 -6.54 -4.58 4.57
CA TYR A 159 -6.43 -3.13 4.41
C TYR A 159 -5.43 -2.73 3.34
N TYR A 160 -4.37 -3.50 3.11
CA TYR A 160 -3.32 -3.19 2.13
C TYR A 160 -3.30 -4.16 0.95
N LEU A 161 -3.56 -5.44 1.20
CA LEU A 161 -3.31 -6.53 0.27
C LEU A 161 -4.58 -7.07 -0.40
N PHE A 162 -5.75 -6.47 -0.16
CA PHE A 162 -7.02 -6.88 -0.81
C PHE A 162 -6.96 -6.86 -2.33
N ILE A 163 -6.06 -6.05 -2.90
CA ILE A 163 -5.86 -5.91 -4.33
C ILE A 163 -5.39 -7.22 -4.98
N HIS A 164 -4.60 -8.05 -4.27
CA HIS A 164 -4.10 -9.30 -4.84
C HIS A 164 -5.19 -10.38 -4.94
N PRO A 165 -5.99 -10.69 -3.88
CA PRO A 165 -7.15 -11.55 -4.06
C PRO A 165 -8.13 -11.02 -5.11
N LEU A 166 -8.35 -9.70 -5.17
CA LEU A 166 -9.23 -9.09 -6.19
C LEU A 166 -8.70 -9.33 -7.61
N MET A 167 -7.39 -9.22 -7.83
CA MET A 167 -6.75 -9.56 -9.10
C MET A 167 -7.03 -11.01 -9.50
N TYR A 168 -6.81 -11.96 -8.58
CA TYR A 168 -7.01 -13.39 -8.87
C TYR A 168 -8.50 -13.76 -9.05
N LEU A 169 -9.42 -13.01 -8.45
CA LEU A 169 -10.87 -13.17 -8.65
C LEU A 169 -11.36 -12.57 -9.97
N THR A 170 -10.62 -11.64 -10.57
CA THR A 170 -11.03 -10.93 -11.79
C THR A 170 -10.07 -11.26 -12.94
N SER A 171 -8.98 -10.49 -13.06
CA SER A 171 -7.80 -10.70 -13.90
C SER A 171 -6.90 -9.45 -13.72
N PRO A 172 -5.63 -9.47 -14.18
CA PRO A 172 -4.82 -8.25 -14.23
C PRO A 172 -5.50 -7.10 -14.98
N ALA A 173 -6.11 -7.39 -16.14
CA ALA A 173 -6.86 -6.41 -16.93
C ALA A 173 -8.11 -5.90 -16.19
N GLY A 174 -8.86 -6.83 -15.57
CA GLY A 174 -10.06 -6.51 -14.81
C GLY A 174 -9.77 -5.60 -13.62
N LEU A 175 -8.65 -5.84 -12.93
CA LEU A 175 -8.22 -4.99 -11.82
C LEU A 175 -7.80 -3.60 -12.29
N TRP A 176 -7.12 -3.46 -13.43
CA TRP A 176 -6.79 -2.14 -14.00
C TRP A 176 -8.01 -1.33 -14.45
N ALA A 177 -9.13 -2.00 -14.75
CA ALA A 177 -10.35 -1.35 -15.22
C ALA A 177 -11.23 -0.78 -14.08
N ILE A 178 -10.93 -1.11 -12.82
CA ILE A 178 -11.65 -0.67 -11.61
C ILE A 178 -10.96 0.56 -11.01
#